data_AF-A0A7Y5JU94-F1
#
_entry.id   AF-A0A7Y5JU94-F1
#
_cell.length_a   1.000
_cell.length_b   1.000
_cell.length_c   1.000
_cell.angle_alpha   90.00
_cell.angle_beta   90.00
_cell.angle_gamma   90.00
#
_symmetry.space_group_name_H-M   'P 1'
#
loop_
_entity.id
_entity.type
_entity.pdbx_description
1 polymer ?
#
loop_
_entity_poly.entity_id
_entity_poly.type
_entity_poly.pdbx_seq_one_letter_code
_entity_poly.pdbx_strand_id
1 'polypeptide(L)'
;VRDQLLPHAAVVTPNTDEAAALLGCSPATSVRDQTDQARRLLDLGCAAAVVTGGVDGGERVDVLATPTGVRVMSGPQIDTRNDHGTGCTFAAAVAAGLAHGLPVDRAVTTARAFVRSALTASACWRLGRGRGPVSHLAPTTTDHRGEPA
;
A
#
# COMPACT_ATOMS: atom_id res chain seq x y z
N VAL A 1 -10.05 15.35 6.78
CA VAL A 1 -9.16 14.57 5.90
C VAL A 1 -9.27 15.01 4.45
N ARG A 2 -10.46 14.90 3.83
CA ARG A 2 -10.66 15.27 2.42
C ARG A 2 -10.21 16.69 2.10
N ASP A 3 -10.75 17.70 2.78
CA ASP A 3 -10.52 19.10 2.38
C ASP A 3 -9.23 19.72 2.96
N GLN A 4 -8.60 19.05 3.94
CA GLN A 4 -7.48 19.61 4.72
C GLN A 4 -6.17 18.86 4.54
N LEU A 5 -6.20 17.57 4.15
CA LEU A 5 -4.99 16.74 4.06
C LEU A 5 -4.75 16.23 2.63
N LEU A 6 -5.78 15.70 1.94
CA LEU A 6 -5.60 15.14 0.60
C LEU A 6 -4.97 16.12 -0.40
N PRO A 7 -5.34 17.43 -0.45
CA PRO A 7 -4.75 18.39 -1.38
C PRO A 7 -3.25 18.63 -1.18
N HIS A 8 -2.69 18.20 -0.05
CA HIS A 8 -1.27 18.35 0.28
C HIS A 8 -0.51 17.02 0.26
N ALA A 9 -1.20 15.90 0.01
CA ALA A 9 -0.60 14.57 0.04
C ALA A 9 0.21 14.32 -1.26
N ALA A 10 1.52 14.11 -1.11
CA ALA A 10 2.34 13.60 -2.20
C ALA A 10 1.89 12.19 -2.62
N VAL A 11 1.53 11.35 -1.65
CA VAL A 11 0.90 10.04 -1.85
C VAL A 11 -0.12 9.82 -0.73
N VAL A 12 -1.34 9.41 -1.07
CA VAL A 12 -2.32 8.87 -0.12
C VAL A 12 -2.41 7.35 -0.29
N THR A 13 -2.49 6.59 0.81
CA THR A 13 -2.43 5.11 0.77
C THR A 13 -3.62 4.41 1.45
N PRO A 14 -4.89 4.76 1.15
CA PRO A 14 -6.02 4.14 1.82
C PRO A 14 -6.16 2.66 1.44
N ASN A 15 -6.70 1.83 2.33
CA ASN A 15 -7.26 0.54 1.90
C ASN A 15 -8.61 0.73 1.18
N THR A 16 -9.21 -0.34 0.65
CA THR A 16 -10.50 -0.28 -0.08
C THR A 16 -11.66 0.31 0.73
N ASP A 17 -11.69 0.07 2.04
CA ASP A 17 -12.75 0.57 2.93
C ASP A 17 -12.55 2.05 3.27
N GLU A 18 -11.30 2.44 3.53
CA GLU A 18 -10.92 3.84 3.74
C GLU A 18 -11.14 4.67 2.47
N ALA A 19 -10.80 4.13 1.29
CA ALA A 19 -11.04 4.77 0.01
C ALA A 19 -12.54 4.99 -0.22
N ALA A 20 -13.36 3.98 0.06
CA ALA A 20 -14.82 4.09 0.02
C ALA A 20 -15.36 5.18 0.95
N ALA A 21 -14.88 5.22 2.19
CA ALA A 21 -15.23 6.25 3.17
C ALA A 21 -14.76 7.65 2.72
N LEU A 22 -13.60 7.77 2.07
CA LEU A 22 -13.08 9.02 1.49
C LEU A 22 -13.75 9.43 0.18
N LEU A 23 -14.51 8.54 -0.47
CA LEU A 23 -15.19 8.83 -1.73
C LEU A 23 -16.72 8.89 -1.59
N GLY A 24 -17.26 8.42 -0.47
CA GLY A 24 -18.71 8.32 -0.26
C GLY A 24 -19.35 7.28 -1.18
N CYS A 25 -18.66 6.16 -1.42
CA CYS A 25 -19.16 5.04 -2.21
C CYS A 25 -18.94 3.71 -1.48
N SER A 26 -19.30 2.59 -2.12
CA SER A 26 -19.02 1.26 -1.59
C SER A 26 -17.54 0.87 -1.71
N PRO A 27 -17.03 -0.04 -0.86
CA PRO A 27 -15.73 -0.67 -1.03
C PRO A 27 -15.60 -1.35 -2.40
N ALA A 28 -14.39 -1.30 -2.96
CA ALA A 28 -14.09 -1.93 -4.23
C ALA A 28 -14.25 -3.46 -4.14
N THR A 29 -14.94 -4.06 -5.12
CA THR A 29 -15.11 -5.52 -5.21
C THR A 29 -14.35 -6.14 -6.38
N SER A 30 -13.71 -5.30 -7.18
CA SER A 30 -12.91 -5.68 -8.34
C SER A 30 -11.73 -4.73 -8.53
N VAL A 31 -10.72 -5.17 -9.29
CA VAL A 31 -9.59 -4.32 -9.69
C VAL A 31 -10.05 -3.08 -10.45
N ARG A 32 -11.15 -3.20 -11.21
CA ARG A 32 -11.76 -2.08 -11.92
C ARG A 32 -12.31 -1.04 -10.93
N ASP A 33 -13.05 -1.47 -9.91
CA ASP A 33 -13.58 -0.57 -8.88
C ASP A 33 -12.44 0.10 -8.10
N GLN A 34 -11.41 -0.67 -7.75
CA GLN A 34 -10.24 -0.17 -7.04
C GLN A 34 -9.47 0.87 -7.87
N THR A 35 -9.41 0.67 -9.19
CA THR A 35 -8.85 1.63 -10.14
C THR A 35 -9.68 2.90 -10.23
N ASP A 36 -11.01 2.79 -10.25
CA ASP A 36 -11.92 3.94 -10.20
C ASP A 36 -11.73 4.74 -8.90
N GLN A 37 -11.68 4.05 -7.76
CA GLN A 37 -11.43 4.68 -6.47
C GLN A 37 -10.08 5.42 -6.47
N ALA A 38 -9.01 4.80 -6.97
CA ALA A 38 -7.69 5.43 -7.03
C ALA A 38 -7.69 6.71 -7.88
N ARG A 39 -8.39 6.72 -9.02
CA ARG A 39 -8.54 7.92 -9.86
C ARG A 39 -9.34 9.00 -9.17
N ARG A 40 -10.48 8.66 -8.58
CA ARG A 40 -11.34 9.63 -7.88
C ARG A 40 -10.65 10.26 -6.68
N LEU A 41 -9.71 9.55 -6.03
CA LEU A 41 -8.88 10.12 -4.97
C LEU A 41 -7.90 11.19 -5.51
N LEU A 42 -7.39 11.05 -6.74
CA LEU A 42 -6.60 12.10 -7.40
C LEU A 42 -7.44 13.35 -7.63
N ASP A 43 -8.70 13.19 -8.02
CA ASP A 43 -9.62 14.31 -8.24
C ASP A 43 -9.90 15.11 -6.95
N LEU A 44 -9.62 14.53 -5.78
CA LEU A 44 -9.65 15.21 -4.47
C LEU A 44 -8.36 16.01 -4.16
N GLY A 45 -7.39 16.04 -5.08
CA GLY A 45 -6.24 16.94 -5.04
C GLY A 45 -4.91 16.33 -4.58
N CYS A 46 -4.84 15.02 -4.29
CA CYS A 46 -3.56 14.38 -3.98
C CYS A 46 -2.72 14.16 -5.25
N ALA A 47 -1.39 14.18 -5.12
CA ALA A 47 -0.50 14.01 -6.28
C ALA A 47 -0.41 12.55 -6.76
N ALA A 48 -0.64 11.58 -5.86
CA ALA A 48 -0.74 10.17 -6.16
C ALA A 48 -1.64 9.46 -5.14
N ALA A 49 -2.32 8.40 -5.57
CA ALA A 49 -3.17 7.59 -4.71
C ALA A 49 -2.84 6.10 -4.87
N VAL A 50 -2.64 5.39 -3.75
CA VAL A 50 -2.47 3.94 -3.72
C VAL A 50 -3.61 3.31 -2.94
N VAL A 51 -4.55 2.69 -3.62
CA VAL A 51 -5.61 1.93 -2.95
C VAL A 51 -5.10 0.52 -2.70
N THR A 52 -5.03 0.11 -1.44
CA THR A 52 -4.46 -1.19 -1.02
C THR A 52 -5.52 -2.22 -0.64
N GLY A 53 -5.14 -3.50 -0.62
CA GLY A 53 -5.93 -4.56 0.03
C GLY A 53 -7.01 -5.22 -0.82
N GLY A 54 -7.06 -4.93 -2.12
CA GLY A 54 -7.91 -5.63 -3.08
C GLY A 54 -7.55 -7.10 -3.24
N VAL A 55 -8.47 -7.87 -3.83
CA VAL A 55 -8.29 -9.30 -4.11
C VAL A 55 -8.74 -9.61 -5.53
N ASP A 56 -7.92 -10.34 -6.28
CA ASP A 56 -8.26 -10.86 -7.60
C ASP A 56 -7.64 -12.24 -7.80
N GLY A 57 -8.44 -13.24 -8.18
CA GLY A 57 -7.95 -14.61 -8.40
C GLY A 57 -7.20 -15.24 -7.21
N GLY A 58 -7.42 -14.78 -5.97
CA GLY A 58 -6.67 -15.22 -4.78
C GLY A 58 -5.36 -14.47 -4.51
N GLU A 59 -4.99 -13.53 -5.37
CA GLU A 59 -3.88 -12.62 -5.18
C GLU A 59 -4.30 -11.34 -4.46
N ARG A 60 -3.34 -10.68 -3.79
CA ARG A 60 -3.52 -9.36 -3.20
C ARG A 60 -3.14 -8.27 -4.19
N VAL A 61 -4.06 -7.33 -4.39
CA VAL A 61 -3.96 -6.27 -5.40
C VAL A 61 -3.92 -4.90 -4.75
N ASP A 62 -2.93 -4.11 -5.17
CA ASP A 62 -2.80 -2.69 -4.85
C ASP A 62 -2.80 -1.90 -6.17
N VAL A 63 -3.47 -0.74 -6.18
CA VAL A 63 -3.57 0.10 -7.38
C VAL A 63 -3.00 1.48 -7.10
N LEU A 64 -1.94 1.84 -7.82
CA LEU A 64 -1.37 3.18 -7.84
C LEU A 64 -1.97 3.97 -9.01
N ALA A 65 -2.55 5.13 -8.72
CA ALA A 65 -2.93 6.13 -9.71
C ALA A 65 -2.07 7.40 -9.54
N THR A 66 -1.66 7.95 -10.68
CA THR A 66 -0.94 9.23 -10.81
C THR A 66 -1.51 10.00 -12.00
N PRO A 67 -1.20 11.30 -12.18
CA PRO A 67 -1.61 12.05 -13.36
C PRO A 67 -1.17 11.45 -14.69
N THR A 68 -0.09 10.65 -14.71
CA THR A 68 0.45 10.04 -15.93
C THR A 68 -0.11 8.65 -16.23
N GLY A 69 -0.83 8.04 -15.27
CA GLY A 69 -1.43 6.73 -15.49
C GLY A 69 -1.68 5.93 -14.22
N VAL A 70 -2.09 4.68 -14.44
CA VAL A 70 -2.43 3.71 -13.39
C VAL A 70 -1.50 2.50 -13.50
N ARG A 71 -1.02 2.01 -12.35
CA ARG A 71 -0.29 0.76 -12.22
C ARG A 71 -1.02 -0.15 -11.22
N VAL A 72 -1.39 -1.34 -11.69
CA VAL A 72 -1.91 -2.42 -10.86
C VAL A 72 -0.74 -3.31 -10.43
N MET A 73 -0.66 -3.64 -9.15
CA MET A 73 0.37 -4.51 -8.59
C MET A 73 -0.32 -5.68 -7.89
N SER A 74 -0.08 -6.89 -8.38
CA SER A 74 -0.61 -8.12 -7.79
C SER A 74 0.50 -9.00 -7.21
N GLY A 75 0.11 -10.04 -6.49
CA GLY A 75 1.04 -11.02 -5.93
C GLY A 75 0.36 -11.95 -4.94
N PRO A 76 0.96 -13.11 -4.66
CA PRO A 76 0.30 -14.14 -3.88
C PRO A 76 0.00 -13.66 -2.46
N GLN A 77 -1.17 -14.04 -1.95
CA GLN A 77 -1.51 -13.85 -0.55
C GLN A 77 -0.53 -14.62 0.34
N ILE A 78 -0.06 -13.99 1.40
CA ILE A 78 0.74 -14.63 2.44
C ILE A 78 -0.24 -15.15 3.50
N ASP A 79 -0.25 -16.46 3.74
CA ASP A 79 -1.10 -17.05 4.78
C ASP A 79 -0.49 -16.78 6.16
N THR A 80 -1.03 -15.78 6.85
CA THR A 80 -0.62 -15.41 8.19
C THR A 80 -1.71 -14.64 8.92
N ARG A 81 -1.64 -14.66 10.26
CA ARG A 81 -2.45 -13.79 11.14
C ARG A 81 -1.68 -12.55 11.60
N ASN A 82 -0.46 -12.37 11.11
CA ASN A 82 0.47 -11.35 11.58
C ASN A 82 0.47 -10.14 10.64
N ASP A 83 -0.67 -9.48 10.54
CA ASP A 83 -0.89 -8.37 9.60
C ASP A 83 -1.17 -7.02 10.27
N HIS A 84 -1.08 -6.95 11.60
CA HIS A 84 -1.12 -5.68 12.29
C HIS A 84 0.09 -4.83 11.92
N GLY A 85 -0.20 -3.58 11.54
CA GLY A 85 0.80 -2.61 11.13
C GLY A 85 1.15 -2.66 9.64
N THR A 86 0.56 -3.54 8.82
CA THR A 86 0.81 -3.58 7.36
C THR A 86 0.59 -2.23 6.68
N GLY A 87 -0.54 -1.57 6.92
CA GLY A 87 -0.84 -0.24 6.37
C GLY A 87 0.15 0.84 6.83
N CYS A 88 0.42 0.92 8.13
CA CYS A 88 1.38 1.89 8.68
C CYS A 88 2.80 1.65 8.14
N THR A 89 3.20 0.38 8.04
CA THR A 89 4.51 -0.02 7.49
C THR A 89 4.62 0.35 6.02
N PHE A 90 3.56 0.10 5.24
CA PHE A 90 3.51 0.47 3.84
C PHE A 90 3.67 1.99 3.66
N ALA A 91 2.84 2.79 4.35
CA ALA A 91 2.89 4.25 4.27
C ALA A 91 4.26 4.80 4.71
N ALA A 92 4.83 4.26 5.80
CA ALA A 92 6.16 4.65 6.28
C ALA A 92 7.27 4.30 5.27
N ALA A 93 7.21 3.12 4.65
CA ALA A 93 8.18 2.71 3.64
C ALA A 93 8.07 3.55 2.35
N VAL A 94 6.86 3.93 1.93
CA VAL A 94 6.66 4.88 0.82
C VAL A 94 7.30 6.22 1.17
N ALA A 95 6.99 6.77 2.35
CA ALA A 95 7.53 8.05 2.80
C ALA A 95 9.07 8.02 2.86
N ALA A 96 9.66 6.95 3.38
CA ALA A 96 11.11 6.77 3.40
C ALA A 96 11.72 6.72 1.99
N GLY A 97 11.10 5.96 1.07
CA GLY A 97 11.55 5.91 -0.32
C GLY A 97 11.52 7.28 -1.01
N LEU A 98 10.46 8.06 -0.80
CA LEU A 98 10.37 9.42 -1.32
C LEU A 98 11.45 10.34 -0.70
N ALA A 99 11.72 10.20 0.59
CA ALA A 99 12.78 10.96 1.28
C ALA A 99 14.18 10.61 0.74
N HIS A 100 14.39 9.40 0.22
CA HIS A 100 15.60 8.98 -0.48
C HIS A 100 15.64 9.40 -1.97
N GLY A 101 14.64 10.15 -2.45
CA GLY A 101 14.58 10.65 -3.83
C GLY A 101 14.07 9.62 -4.84
N LEU A 102 13.47 8.52 -4.38
CA LEU A 102 12.84 7.57 -5.30
C LEU A 102 11.60 8.21 -5.96
N PRO A 103 11.37 7.95 -7.26
CA PRO A 103 10.10 8.32 -7.88
C PRO A 103 8.94 7.53 -7.24
N VAL A 104 7.74 8.09 -7.25
CA VAL A 104 6.55 7.53 -6.57
C VAL A 104 6.32 6.07 -6.92
N ASP A 105 6.42 5.70 -8.19
CA ASP A 105 6.16 4.34 -8.64
C ASP A 105 7.18 3.34 -8.07
N ARG A 106 8.44 3.75 -7.92
CA ARG A 106 9.49 2.96 -7.28
C ARG A 106 9.33 2.92 -5.77
N ALA A 107 9.07 4.06 -5.12
CA ALA A 107 8.83 4.10 -3.67
C ALA A 107 7.68 3.15 -3.27
N VAL A 108 6.58 3.15 -4.03
CA VAL A 108 5.42 2.27 -3.83
C VAL A 108 5.77 0.80 -4.06
N THR A 109 6.48 0.49 -5.14
CA THR A 109 6.88 -0.90 -5.46
C THR A 109 7.83 -1.45 -4.39
N THR A 110 8.81 -0.65 -3.96
CA THR A 110 9.75 -1.00 -2.88
C THR A 110 9.04 -1.18 -1.55
N ALA A 111 8.12 -0.28 -1.19
CA ALA A 111 7.31 -0.41 0.03
C ALA A 111 6.46 -1.68 0.03
N ARG A 112 5.88 -2.04 -1.11
CA ARG A 112 5.13 -3.29 -1.25
C ARG A 112 6.02 -4.51 -1.04
N ALA A 113 7.21 -4.53 -1.63
CA ALA A 113 8.19 -5.60 -1.42
C ALA A 113 8.63 -5.70 0.05
N PHE A 114 8.87 -4.56 0.70
CA PHE A 114 9.23 -4.48 2.12
C PHE A 114 8.15 -5.10 3.02
N VAL A 115 6.89 -4.70 2.85
CA VAL A 115 5.77 -5.25 3.64
C VAL A 115 5.60 -6.75 3.42
N ARG A 116 5.79 -7.23 2.19
CA ARG A 116 5.74 -8.67 1.89
C ARG A 116 6.86 -9.45 2.57
N SER A 117 8.09 -8.91 2.60
CA SER A 117 9.20 -9.49 3.34
C SER A 117 8.89 -9.53 4.85
N ALA A 118 8.38 -8.42 5.39
CA ALA A 118 7.98 -8.30 6.79
C ALA A 118 6.89 -9.30 7.20
N LEU A 119 5.89 -9.50 6.35
CA LEU A 119 4.83 -10.51 6.53
C LEU A 119 5.38 -11.93 6.47
N THR A 120 6.25 -12.22 5.51
CA THR A 120 6.85 -13.54 5.34
C THR A 120 7.72 -13.91 6.55
N ALA A 121 8.58 -12.99 6.98
CA ALA A 121 9.47 -13.21 8.12
C ALA A 121 8.73 -13.32 9.46
N SER A 122 7.58 -12.64 9.59
CA SER A 122 6.74 -12.73 10.78
C SER A 122 5.73 -13.89 10.72
N ALA A 123 5.59 -14.60 9.61
CA ALA A 123 4.45 -15.50 9.39
C ALA A 123 4.28 -16.58 10.48
N CYS A 124 5.39 -17.08 11.04
CA CYS A 124 5.40 -18.12 12.08
C CYS A 124 5.36 -17.58 13.52
N TRP A 125 5.38 -16.25 13.71
CA TRP A 125 5.40 -15.66 15.05
C TRP A 125 4.10 -15.90 15.80
N ARG A 126 4.22 -16.11 17.11
CA ARG A 126 3.10 -16.20 18.05
C ARG A 126 3.31 -15.21 19.18
N LEU A 127 2.86 -13.97 18.98
CA LEU A 127 2.98 -12.88 19.94
C LEU A 127 1.60 -12.49 20.44
N GLY A 128 1.40 -12.56 21.76
CA GLY A 128 0.11 -12.24 22.38
C GLY A 128 -1.00 -13.23 22.02
N ARG A 129 -2.26 -12.76 22.11
CA ARG A 129 -3.48 -13.59 21.90
C ARG A 129 -4.30 -13.18 20.67
N GLY A 130 -3.89 -12.13 19.96
CA GLY A 130 -4.63 -11.54 18.84
C GLY A 130 -3.94 -11.71 17.50
N ARG A 131 -4.22 -10.81 16.55
CA ARG A 131 -3.46 -10.71 15.30
C ARG A 131 -2.05 -10.21 15.65
N GLY A 132 -1.03 -10.82 15.06
CA GLY A 132 0.36 -10.46 15.36
C GLY A 132 0.89 -9.29 14.52
N PRO A 133 2.05 -8.75 14.88
CA PRO A 133 2.70 -7.67 14.14
C PRO A 133 3.53 -8.20 12.96
N VAL A 134 3.79 -7.33 11.99
CA VAL A 134 4.78 -7.57 10.92
C VAL A 134 6.22 -7.46 11.43
N SER A 135 7.18 -8.09 10.74
CA SER A 135 8.61 -8.03 11.06
C SER A 135 9.30 -6.85 10.35
N HIS A 136 9.43 -5.71 11.01
CA HIS A 136 10.12 -4.54 10.45
C HIS A 136 11.62 -4.75 10.23
N LEU A 137 12.21 -5.76 10.89
CA LEU A 137 13.62 -6.14 10.75
C LEU A 137 13.84 -7.26 9.73
N ALA A 138 12.81 -7.59 8.94
CA ALA A 138 12.96 -8.55 7.87
C ALA A 138 14.02 -8.08 6.85
N PRO A 139 14.79 -9.02 6.25
CA PRO A 139 15.74 -8.66 5.21
C PRO A 139 15.06 -7.88 4.08
N THR A 140 15.63 -6.74 3.71
CA THR A 140 15.17 -5.99 2.54
C THR A 140 15.79 -6.60 1.29
N THR A 141 15.01 -6.75 0.23
CA THR A 141 15.53 -7.22 -1.07
C THR A 141 16.19 -6.10 -1.86
N THR A 142 16.12 -4.87 -1.35
CA THR A 142 16.65 -3.67 -1.99
C THR A 142 17.35 -2.76 -0.98
N ASP A 143 18.34 -2.02 -1.43
CA ASP A 143 19.01 -0.95 -0.67
C ASP A 143 18.12 0.31 -0.57
N HIS A 144 18.63 1.34 0.10
CA HIS A 144 17.94 2.63 0.29
C HIS A 144 17.70 3.41 -1.02
N ARG A 145 18.38 3.02 -2.12
CA ARG A 145 18.18 3.57 -3.47
C ARG A 145 17.22 2.72 -4.30
N GLY A 146 16.64 1.67 -3.73
CA GLY A 146 15.74 0.76 -4.43
C GLY A 146 16.44 -0.16 -5.42
N GLU A 147 17.78 -0.27 -5.35
CA GLU A 147 18.57 -1.24 -6.10
C GLU A 147 18.60 -2.59 -5.36
N PRO A 148 18.81 -3.73 -6.03
CA PRO A 148 18.92 -5.03 -5.34
C PRO A 148 19.99 -5.00 -4.25
N ALA A 149 19.65 -5.55 -3.07
CA ALA A 149 20.55 -5.65 -1.91
C ALA A 149 21.58 -6.77 -2.07
#